data_AF-A0A7G8UWM4-F1
#
_entry.id   AF-A0A7G8UWM4-F1
#
_cell.length_a   1.000
_cell.length_b   1.000
_cell.length_c   1.000
_cell.angle_alpha   90.00
_cell.angle_beta   90.00
_cell.angle_gamma   90.00
#
_symmetry.space_group_name_H-M   'P 1'
#
loop_
_entity.id
_entity.type
_entity.pdbx_description
1 polymer ?
#
loop_
_entity_poly.entity_id
_entity_poly.type
_entity_poly.pdbx_seq_one_letter_code
_entity_poly.pdbx_strand_id
1 'polypeptide(L)'
;MEKIWSLRLIRLAAVFGLVGAILGADMAGSGNYQLRAVHAHILVVGWLSVFVWGLFYQVFKVKAKKLVSLHGWLSVIGSIGLTVGMLFYNVNPFNMNETITLITFIAGGTVLLFSFILFIAVTFSIQKED
;
A
#
# COMPACT_ATOMS: atom_id res chain seq x y z
N MET A 1 3.81 -14.59 13.87
CA MET A 1 3.22 -14.30 12.53
C MET A 1 3.55 -12.86 12.14
N GLU A 2 3.47 -11.95 13.10
CA GLU A 2 3.88 -10.55 13.12
C GLU A 2 5.27 -10.34 12.52
N LYS A 3 6.33 -11.02 13.00
CA LYS A 3 7.69 -10.90 12.43
C LYS A 3 7.78 -11.18 10.92
N ILE A 4 7.03 -12.17 10.44
CA ILE A 4 7.00 -12.52 9.00
C ILE A 4 6.33 -11.39 8.21
N TRP A 5 5.19 -10.90 8.69
CA TRP A 5 4.46 -9.81 8.05
C TRP A 5 5.21 -8.48 8.15
N SER A 6 5.85 -8.19 9.27
CA SER A 6 6.74 -7.04 9.47
C SER A 6 7.79 -6.99 8.36
N LEU A 7 8.56 -8.07 8.18
CA LEU A 7 9.60 -8.12 7.16
C LEU A 7 9.05 -8.00 5.73
N ARG A 8 7.91 -8.64 5.44
CA ARG A 8 7.26 -8.55 4.12
C ARG A 8 6.81 -7.13 3.80
N LEU A 9 6.13 -6.47 4.74
CA LEU A 9 5.64 -5.10 4.56
C LEU A 9 6.79 -4.11 4.46
N ILE A 10 7.84 -4.23 5.29
CA ILE A 10 9.03 -3.37 5.20
C ILE A 10 9.72 -3.51 3.84
N ARG A 11 9.87 -4.74 3.32
CA ARG A 11 10.45 -4.98 1.99
C ARG A 11 9.60 -4.38 0.88
N LEU A 12 8.28 -4.55 0.94
CA LEU A 12 7.36 -3.96 -0.03
C LEU A 12 7.42 -2.42 0.02
N ALA A 13 7.42 -1.85 1.23
CA ALA A 13 7.54 -0.41 1.41
C ALA A 13 8.85 0.14 0.86
N ALA A 14 9.98 -0.57 1.03
CA ALA A 14 11.25 -0.17 0.44
C ALA A 14 11.19 -0.09 -1.10
N VAL A 15 10.50 -1.04 -1.75
CA VAL A 15 10.25 -0.99 -3.20
C VAL A 15 9.40 0.22 -3.56
N PHE A 16 8.29 0.47 -2.86
CA PHE A 16 7.47 1.66 -3.09
C PHE A 16 8.25 2.96 -2.87
N GLY A 17 9.09 3.03 -1.84
CA GLY A 17 9.93 4.20 -1.56
C GLY A 17 10.89 4.50 -2.70
N LEU A 18 11.55 3.48 -3.25
CA LEU A 18 12.43 3.62 -4.41
C LEU A 18 11.64 4.08 -5.65
N VAL A 19 10.54 3.40 -5.99
CA VAL A 19 9.72 3.75 -7.15
C VAL A 19 9.18 5.19 -7.00
N GLY A 20 8.68 5.55 -5.83
CA GLY A 20 8.16 6.88 -5.54
C GLY A 20 9.22 7.97 -5.69
N ALA A 21 10.43 7.73 -5.20
CA ALA A 21 11.55 8.66 -5.37
C ALA A 21 11.94 8.86 -6.84
N ILE A 22 12.00 7.77 -7.62
CA ILE A 22 12.26 7.83 -9.07
C ILE A 22 11.17 8.66 -9.77
N LEU A 23 9.90 8.40 -9.48
CA LEU A 23 8.79 9.18 -10.06
C LEU A 23 8.87 10.67 -9.70
N GLY A 24 9.27 10.99 -8.46
CA GLY A 24 9.45 12.38 -8.04
C GLY A 24 10.58 13.09 -8.79
N ALA A 25 11.72 12.40 -8.95
CA ALA A 25 12.86 12.91 -9.70
C ALA A 25 12.53 13.11 -11.18
N ASP A 26 11.82 12.18 -11.81
CA ASP A 26 11.39 12.27 -13.21
C ASP A 26 10.45 13.47 -13.44
N MET A 27 9.44 13.67 -12.59
CA MET A 27 8.54 14.82 -12.69
C MET A 27 9.28 16.16 -12.49
N ALA A 28 10.23 16.20 -11.55
CA ALA A 28 11.02 17.41 -11.31
C ALA A 28 11.97 17.73 -12.48
N GLY A 29 12.59 16.70 -13.08
CA GLY A 29 13.53 16.86 -14.19
C GLY A 29 12.85 17.16 -15.52
N SER A 30 11.68 16.56 -15.78
CA SER A 30 10.94 16.73 -17.04
C SER A 30 9.97 17.92 -17.02
N GLY A 31 9.55 18.39 -15.84
CA GLY A 31 8.46 19.35 -15.68
C GLY A 31 7.07 18.79 -16.01
N ASN A 32 6.96 17.49 -16.30
CA ASN A 32 5.70 16.82 -16.58
C ASN A 32 5.11 16.20 -15.30
N TYR A 33 3.96 16.72 -14.86
CA TYR A 33 3.30 16.28 -13.62
C TYR A 33 2.15 15.30 -13.83
N GLN A 34 2.06 14.60 -14.96
CA GLN A 34 1.02 13.60 -15.22
C GLN A 34 0.99 12.49 -14.14
N LEU A 35 2.15 12.13 -13.59
CA LEU A 35 2.27 11.09 -12.56
C LEU A 35 2.09 11.60 -11.12
N ARG A 36 1.68 12.87 -10.91
CA ARG A 36 1.60 13.48 -9.57
C ARG A 36 0.76 12.68 -8.58
N ALA A 37 -0.39 12.17 -9.02
CA ALA A 37 -1.31 11.42 -8.19
C ALA A 37 -0.73 10.05 -7.82
N VAL A 38 -0.12 9.37 -8.80
CA VAL A 38 0.54 8.07 -8.62
C VAL A 38 1.71 8.21 -7.65
N HIS A 39 2.58 9.21 -7.84
CA HIS A 39 3.71 9.51 -6.97
C HIS A 39 3.27 9.73 -5.51
N ALA A 40 2.27 10.58 -5.29
CA ALA A 40 1.77 10.88 -3.95
C ALA A 40 1.25 9.62 -3.24
N HIS A 41 0.46 8.79 -3.93
CA HIS A 41 -0.10 7.59 -3.31
C HIS A 41 0.93 6.47 -3.13
N ILE A 42 1.89 6.32 -4.05
CA ILE A 42 3.02 5.40 -3.88
C ILE A 42 3.81 5.75 -2.62
N LEU A 43 4.09 7.03 -2.36
CA LEU A 43 4.85 7.41 -1.17
C LEU A 43 4.04 7.37 0.13
N VAL A 44 2.76 7.76 0.11
CA VAL A 44 1.94 7.80 1.34
C VAL A 44 1.40 6.41 1.69
N VAL A 45 0.61 5.80 0.81
CA VAL A 45 -0.08 4.54 1.12
C VAL A 45 0.67 3.29 0.65
N GLY A 46 1.66 3.44 -0.24
CA GLY A 46 2.58 2.37 -0.63
C GLY A 46 3.82 2.28 0.26
N TRP A 47 4.52 3.39 0.50
CA TRP A 47 5.73 3.41 1.33
C TRP A 47 5.42 3.69 2.80
N LEU A 48 4.94 4.88 3.16
CA LEU A 48 4.84 5.32 4.55
C LEU A 48 3.88 4.44 5.39
N SER A 49 2.63 4.26 4.95
CA SER A 49 1.65 3.45 5.69
C SER A 49 2.08 1.99 5.84
N VAL A 50 2.52 1.36 4.74
CA VAL A 50 2.97 -0.04 4.74
C VAL A 50 4.21 -0.22 5.61
N PHE A 51 5.16 0.72 5.56
CA PHE A 51 6.34 0.71 6.42
C PHE A 51 5.95 0.79 7.90
N VAL A 52 5.06 1.73 8.25
CA VAL A 52 4.57 1.90 9.62
C VAL A 52 3.83 0.67 10.11
N TRP A 53 3.00 0.02 9.29
CA TRP A 53 2.37 -1.25 9.65
C TRP A 53 3.39 -2.38 9.82
N GLY A 54 4.44 -2.40 9.01
CA GLY A 54 5.56 -3.30 9.18
C GLY A 54 6.27 -3.11 10.53
N LEU A 55 6.55 -1.87 10.91
CA LEU A 55 7.11 -1.53 12.22
C LEU A 55 6.15 -1.85 13.37
N PHE A 56 4.86 -1.60 13.20
CA PHE A 56 3.83 -1.95 14.17
C PHE A 56 3.90 -3.44 14.53
N TYR A 57 4.03 -4.32 13.55
CA TYR A 57 4.20 -5.76 13.78
C TYR A 57 5.58 -6.19 14.31
N GLN A 58 6.56 -5.29 14.31
CA GLN A 58 7.84 -5.51 14.98
C GLN A 58 7.73 -5.20 16.48
N VAL A 59 6.95 -4.17 16.82
CA VAL A 59 6.83 -3.65 18.19
C VAL A 59 5.74 -4.35 18.98
N PHE A 60 4.57 -4.58 18.38
CA PHE A 60 3.40 -5.09 19.08
C PHE A 60 3.09 -6.54 18.73
N LYS A 61 2.67 -7.31 19.74
CA LYS A 61 2.11 -8.66 19.58
C LYS A 61 0.59 -8.59 19.53
N VAL A 62 -0.02 -9.38 18.65
CA VAL A 62 -1.47 -9.35 18.41
C VAL A 62 -2.06 -10.70 18.77
N LYS A 63 -3.13 -10.70 19.59
CA LYS A 63 -3.77 -11.94 20.06
C LYS A 63 -4.29 -12.80 18.88
N ALA A 64 -4.87 -12.15 17.88
CA ALA A 64 -5.49 -12.79 16.73
C ALA A 64 -4.53 -12.89 15.54
N LYS A 65 -3.75 -13.99 15.47
CA LYS A 65 -2.81 -14.23 14.36
C LYS A 65 -3.48 -14.18 12.97
N LYS A 66 -4.70 -14.75 12.81
CA LYS A 66 -5.43 -14.71 11.53
C LYS A 66 -5.70 -13.27 11.06
N LEU A 67 -5.98 -12.36 11.98
CA LEU A 67 -6.23 -10.95 11.68
C LEU A 67 -4.98 -10.25 11.14
N VAL A 68 -3.81 -10.55 11.72
CA VAL A 68 -2.50 -10.07 11.23
C VAL A 68 -2.27 -10.51 9.79
N SER A 69 -2.55 -11.78 9.47
CA SER A 69 -2.36 -12.29 8.11
C SER A 69 -3.34 -11.72 7.10
N LEU A 70 -4.60 -11.54 7.50
CA LEU A 70 -5.61 -10.95 6.63
C LEU A 70 -5.27 -9.49 6.33
N HIS A 71 -4.95 -8.71 7.38
CA HIS A 71 -4.49 -7.34 7.22
C HIS A 71 -3.27 -7.26 6.29
N GLY A 72 -2.23 -8.06 6.55
CA GLY A 72 -1.02 -8.06 5.72
C GLY A 72 -1.29 -8.33 4.24
N TRP A 73 -2.15 -9.30 3.89
CA TRP A 73 -2.49 -9.56 2.49
C TRP A 73 -3.28 -8.41 1.86
N LEU A 74 -4.27 -7.86 2.56
CA LEU A 74 -5.05 -6.70 2.07
C LEU A 74 -4.16 -5.46 1.93
N SER A 75 -3.16 -5.26 2.80
CA SER A 75 -2.18 -4.19 2.64
C SER A 75 -1.37 -4.35 1.36
N VAL A 76 -0.86 -5.56 1.10
CA VAL A 76 -0.06 -5.86 -0.11
C VAL A 76 -0.90 -5.69 -1.38
N ILE A 77 -2.06 -6.34 -1.45
CA ILE A 77 -2.92 -6.33 -2.64
C ILE A 77 -3.50 -4.93 -2.85
N GLY A 78 -3.92 -4.25 -1.79
CA GLY A 78 -4.51 -2.92 -1.86
C GLY A 78 -3.52 -1.84 -2.26
N SER A 79 -2.31 -1.83 -1.68
CA SER A 79 -1.29 -0.82 -2.02
C SER A 79 -0.79 -0.99 -3.47
N ILE A 80 -0.53 -2.21 -3.91
CA ILE A 80 -0.15 -2.50 -5.31
C ILE A 80 -1.32 -2.21 -6.25
N GLY A 81 -2.50 -2.73 -5.93
CA GLY A 81 -3.69 -2.59 -6.78
C GLY A 81 -4.11 -1.14 -6.97
N LEU A 82 -4.12 -0.33 -5.91
CA LEU A 82 -4.45 1.09 -6.00
C LEU A 82 -3.44 1.84 -6.87
N THR A 83 -2.13 1.63 -6.64
CA THR A 83 -1.08 2.39 -7.33
C THR A 83 -0.96 2.02 -8.81
N VAL A 84 -1.05 0.72 -9.13
CA VAL A 84 -1.12 0.24 -10.51
C VAL A 84 -2.43 0.66 -11.19
N GLY A 85 -3.56 0.55 -10.49
CA GLY A 85 -4.85 1.00 -10.99
C GLY A 85 -4.87 2.50 -11.30
N MET A 86 -4.27 3.33 -10.44
CA MET A 86 -4.07 4.76 -10.71
C MET A 86 -3.18 5.01 -11.92
N LEU A 87 -2.10 4.24 -12.10
CA LEU A 87 -1.25 4.37 -13.28
C LEU A 87 -2.04 4.09 -14.57
N PHE A 88 -2.80 2.99 -14.60
CA PHE A 88 -3.60 2.63 -15.77
C PHE A 88 -4.76 3.57 -16.01
N TYR A 89 -5.40 4.07 -14.95
CA TYR A 89 -6.52 5.00 -15.10
C TYR A 89 -6.08 6.41 -15.52
N ASN A 90 -4.98 6.94 -14.96
CA ASN A 90 -4.56 8.32 -15.24
C ASN A 90 -3.67 8.46 -16.48
N VAL A 91 -2.84 7.46 -16.77
CA VAL A 91 -1.86 7.50 -17.89
C VAL A 91 -2.20 6.53 -19.00
N ASN A 92 -2.86 5.41 -18.66
CA ASN A 92 -3.22 4.33 -19.58
C ASN A 92 -2.13 3.98 -20.62
N PRO A 93 -0.91 3.65 -20.18
CA PRO A 93 0.26 3.50 -21.07
C PRO A 93 0.10 2.41 -22.14
N PHE A 94 -0.87 1.51 -21.97
CA PHE A 94 -1.13 0.38 -22.88
C PHE A 94 -2.44 0.55 -23.68
N ASN A 95 -3.07 1.73 -23.64
CA ASN A 95 -4.34 2.01 -24.32
C ASN A 95 -5.42 0.95 -24.01
N MET A 96 -5.53 0.56 -22.74
CA MET A 96 -6.50 -0.42 -22.26
C MET A 96 -7.91 0.18 -22.30
N ASN A 97 -8.92 -0.70 -22.31
CA ASN A 97 -10.32 -0.30 -22.19
C ASN A 97 -10.57 0.47 -20.88
N GLU A 98 -11.25 1.61 -20.99
CA GLU A 98 -11.51 2.52 -19.86
C GLU A 98 -12.20 1.81 -18.68
N THR A 99 -13.19 0.97 -18.94
CA THR A 99 -13.90 0.19 -17.91
C THR A 99 -12.94 -0.71 -17.13
N ILE A 100 -11.97 -1.34 -17.80
CA ILE A 100 -10.97 -2.19 -17.15
C ILE A 100 -10.06 -1.36 -16.25
N THR A 101 -9.59 -0.21 -16.73
CA THR A 101 -8.72 0.68 -15.93
C THR A 101 -9.45 1.22 -14.69
N LEU A 102 -10.71 1.61 -14.85
CA LEU A 102 -11.56 2.12 -13.77
C LEU A 102 -11.86 1.03 -12.72
N ILE A 103 -12.24 -0.17 -13.14
CA ILE A 103 -12.50 -1.29 -12.22
C ILE A 103 -11.22 -1.64 -11.45
N THR A 104 -10.07 -1.67 -12.13
CA THR A 104 -8.78 -1.97 -11.47
C THR A 104 -8.46 -0.94 -10.40
N PHE A 105 -8.64 0.34 -10.71
CA PHE A 105 -8.45 1.44 -9.76
C PHE A 105 -9.39 1.34 -8.55
N ILE A 106 -10.70 1.17 -8.78
CA ILE A 106 -11.71 1.07 -7.70
C ILE A 106 -11.49 -0.17 -6.85
N ALA A 107 -11.24 -1.33 -7.47
CA ALA A 107 -11.01 -2.57 -6.75
C ALA A 107 -9.76 -2.49 -5.87
N GLY A 108 -8.65 -1.97 -6.41
CA GLY A 108 -7.42 -1.75 -5.65
C GLY A 108 -7.62 -0.82 -4.44
N GLY A 109 -8.29 0.32 -4.67
CA GLY A 109 -8.61 1.26 -3.59
C GLY A 109 -9.53 0.66 -2.52
N THR A 110 -10.55 -0.08 -2.93
CA THR A 110 -11.48 -0.74 -2.00
C THR A 110 -10.77 -1.78 -1.12
N VAL A 111 -9.91 -2.61 -1.71
CA VAL A 111 -9.10 -3.58 -0.97
C VAL A 111 -8.20 -2.87 0.06
N LEU A 112 -7.60 -1.74 -0.32
CA LEU A 112 -6.78 -0.95 0.59
C LEU A 112 -7.62 -0.36 1.75
N LEU A 113 -8.83 0.13 1.47
CA LEU A 113 -9.74 0.62 2.53
C LEU A 113 -10.08 -0.48 3.54
N PHE A 114 -10.33 -1.71 3.08
CA PHE A 114 -10.50 -2.85 3.98
C PHE A 114 -9.24 -3.14 4.81
N SER A 115 -8.03 -2.94 4.26
CA SER A 115 -6.80 -3.00 5.04
C SER A 115 -6.82 -1.98 6.18
N PHE A 116 -7.18 -0.73 5.93
CA PHE A 116 -7.28 0.29 6.99
C PHE A 116 -8.31 -0.09 8.07
N ILE A 117 -9.48 -0.60 7.68
CA ILE A 117 -10.51 -1.06 8.61
C ILE A 117 -9.97 -2.21 9.49
N LEU A 118 -9.28 -3.18 8.89
CA LEU A 118 -8.68 -4.25 9.67
C LEU A 118 -7.53 -3.77 10.54
N PHE A 119 -6.76 -2.77 10.12
CA PHE A 119 -5.72 -2.20 10.95
C PHE A 119 -6.30 -1.62 12.24
N ILE A 120 -7.44 -0.93 12.16
CA ILE A 120 -8.18 -0.47 13.35
C ILE A 120 -8.45 -1.66 14.27
N ALA A 121 -9.05 -2.74 13.77
CA ALA A 121 -9.32 -3.94 14.57
C ALA A 121 -8.04 -4.58 15.16
N VAL A 122 -6.93 -4.56 14.42
CA VAL A 122 -5.61 -5.03 14.88
C VAL A 122 -5.11 -4.20 16.06
N THR A 123 -5.24 -2.87 16.03
CA THR A 123 -4.78 -1.99 17.13
C THR A 123 -5.52 -2.24 18.45
N PHE A 124 -6.79 -2.63 18.41
CA PHE A 124 -7.55 -3.01 19.60
C PHE A 124 -7.30 -4.46 20.06
N SER A 125 -6.59 -5.26 19.25
CA SER A 125 -6.31 -6.68 19.50
C SER A 125 -4.89 -6.93 20.04
N ILE A 126 -4.18 -5.88 20.47
CA ILE A 126 -2.84 -5.97 21.04
C ILE A 126 -2.88 -6.79 22.34
N GLN A 127 -1.88 -7.66 22.51
CA GLN A 127 -1.68 -8.37 23.76
C GLN A 127 -1.12 -7.38 24.80
N LYS A 128 -1.84 -7.19 25.91
CA LYS A 128 -1.34 -6.40 27.03
C LYS A 128 -0.10 -7.11 27.59
N GLU A 129 0.97 -6.36 27.82
CA GLU A 129 2.08 -6.82 28.65
C GLU A 129 1.60 -6.70 30.10
N ASP A 130 1.64 -7.81 30.82
CA ASP A 130 1.38 -7.85 32.27
C ASP A 130 2.55 -7.24 33.04
#